data_AF-A0A5B8BUK7-F1
#
_entry.id   AF-A0A5B8BUK7-F1
#
_cell.length_a   1.000
_cell.length_b   1.000
_cell.length_c   1.000
_cell.angle_alpha   90.00
_cell.angle_beta   90.00
_cell.angle_gamma   90.00
#
_symmetry.space_group_name_H-M   'P 1'
#
loop_
_entity.id
_entity.type
_entity.pdbx_description
1 polymer ?
#
loop_
_entity_poly.entity_id
_entity_poly.type
_entity_poly.pdbx_seq_one_letter_code
_entity_poly.pdbx_strand_id
1 'polypeptide(L)'
;MLRASLLALSLALSAAPVLADGELPPLRAMEISRALFEAGRAGRDPLMMAAAAQLRKAVPLEAVARAGSAGKAVTGASPMGWEEMLDAAEMAAGEDEAMRAVIADIRATATKGVSTGPVYSISRLEGNKTDTYQPFPFDGGKYAEVYVEGGREADLNLYVYDAAGMLVCADTDPSEVAYCGWRPAESGEFTVLVENKGAATDQYSLMTN
;
A
#
# COMPACT_ATOMS: atom_id res chain seq x y z
N MET A 1 -47.78 30.03 44.89
CA MET A 1 -46.43 30.00 44.30
C MET A 1 -45.71 28.76 44.81
N LEU A 2 -45.57 27.70 44.01
CA LEU A 2 -44.54 26.68 44.22
C LEU A 2 -44.29 25.97 42.88
N ARG A 3 -43.00 25.83 42.57
CA ARG A 3 -42.42 25.68 41.23
C ARG A 3 -42.49 24.24 40.70
N ALA A 4 -42.57 24.16 39.37
CA ALA A 4 -42.36 22.99 38.54
C ALA A 4 -41.04 22.25 38.85
N SER A 5 -41.04 20.94 38.70
CA SER A 5 -39.82 20.12 38.59
C SER A 5 -40.00 19.15 37.43
N LEU A 6 -39.42 19.51 36.27
CA LEU A 6 -39.23 18.62 35.13
C LEU A 6 -38.03 17.71 35.43
N LEU A 7 -38.25 16.40 35.51
CA LEU A 7 -37.16 15.43 35.45
C LEU A 7 -36.66 15.35 34.00
N ALA A 8 -35.45 15.84 33.75
CA ALA A 8 -34.70 15.58 32.53
C ALA A 8 -34.06 14.19 32.62
N LEU A 9 -34.54 13.24 31.82
CA LEU A 9 -33.97 11.91 31.68
C LEU A 9 -32.83 11.99 30.65
N SER A 10 -31.60 12.15 31.12
CA SER A 10 -30.41 12.10 30.26
C SER A 10 -30.12 10.66 29.85
N LEU A 11 -30.45 10.31 28.60
CA LEU A 11 -29.94 9.10 27.95
C LEU A 11 -28.42 9.25 27.75
N ALA A 12 -27.65 8.58 28.60
CA ALA A 12 -26.24 8.33 28.37
C ALA A 12 -26.11 7.31 27.23
N LEU A 13 -25.96 7.80 26.00
CA LEU A 13 -25.58 6.99 24.86
C LEU A 13 -24.15 6.52 25.09
N SER A 14 -24.01 5.26 25.50
CA SER A 14 -22.70 4.62 25.63
C SER A 14 -22.17 4.39 24.22
N ALA A 15 -21.32 5.29 23.72
CA ALA A 15 -20.53 5.06 22.53
C ALA A 15 -19.53 3.95 22.86
N ALA A 16 -19.90 2.70 22.55
CA ALA A 16 -18.94 1.62 22.55
C ALA A 16 -17.85 1.97 21.51
N PRO A 17 -16.56 1.87 21.84
CA PRO A 17 -15.53 1.96 20.82
C PRO A 17 -15.74 0.74 19.90
N VAL A 18 -16.06 0.99 18.63
CA VAL A 18 -15.90 -0.02 17.59
C VAL A 18 -14.41 -0.32 17.57
N LEU A 19 -14.02 -1.45 18.15
CA LEU A 19 -12.70 -2.02 17.95
C LEU A 19 -12.59 -2.29 16.45
N ALA A 20 -11.82 -1.44 15.75
CA ALA A 20 -11.38 -1.76 14.41
C ALA A 20 -10.65 -3.11 14.49
N ASP A 21 -11.08 -4.09 13.68
CA ASP A 21 -10.38 -5.35 13.54
C ASP A 21 -8.89 -5.05 13.32
N GLY A 22 -8.03 -5.57 14.19
CA GLY A 22 -6.59 -5.28 14.25
C GLY A 22 -5.79 -5.91 13.11
N GLU A 23 -6.40 -6.07 11.94
CA GLU A 23 -5.76 -6.59 10.74
C GLU A 23 -5.06 -5.45 10.00
N LEU A 24 -3.79 -5.70 9.63
CA LEU A 24 -3.00 -4.74 8.89
C LEU A 24 -3.62 -4.55 7.49
N PRO A 25 -3.91 -3.30 7.06
CA PRO A 25 -4.43 -3.05 5.71
C PRO A 25 -3.53 -3.68 4.64
N PRO A 26 -4.08 -4.29 3.57
CA PRO A 26 -3.29 -4.98 2.56
C PRO A 26 -2.18 -4.14 1.93
N LEU A 27 -2.44 -2.87 1.59
CA LEU A 27 -1.42 -2.01 0.98
C LEU A 27 -0.44 -1.47 2.02
N ARG A 28 -0.86 -1.29 3.27
CA ARG A 28 0.09 -1.04 4.37
C ARG A 28 1.04 -2.24 4.57
N ALA A 29 0.56 -3.47 4.40
CA ALA A 29 1.41 -4.66 4.43
C ALA A 29 2.42 -4.67 3.26
N MET A 30 1.99 -4.21 2.09
CA MET A 30 2.88 -4.06 0.92
C MET A 30 4.00 -3.05 1.17
N GLU A 31 3.69 -1.89 1.75
CA GLU A 31 4.68 -0.88 2.11
C GLU A 31 5.67 -1.40 3.16
N ILE A 32 5.18 -2.00 4.25
CA ILE A 32 6.04 -2.56 5.32
C ILE A 32 6.94 -3.66 4.75
N SER A 33 6.40 -4.51 3.87
CA SER A 33 7.18 -5.51 3.16
C SER A 33 8.34 -4.89 2.39
N ARG A 34 8.10 -3.83 1.60
CA ARG A 34 9.17 -3.14 0.87
C ARG A 34 10.20 -2.56 1.83
N ALA A 35 9.76 -1.82 2.83
CA ALA A 35 10.65 -1.16 3.79
C ALA A 35 11.56 -2.18 4.52
N LEU A 36 10.98 -3.31 4.94
CA LEU A 36 11.71 -4.39 5.59
C LEU A 36 12.70 -5.06 4.65
N PHE A 37 12.34 -5.24 3.38
CA PHE A 37 13.24 -5.80 2.37
C PHE A 37 14.45 -4.90 2.13
N GLU A 38 14.25 -3.59 2.00
CA GLU A 38 15.37 -2.65 1.83
C GLU A 38 16.25 -2.55 3.06
N ALA A 39 15.67 -2.54 4.26
CA ALA A 39 16.44 -2.63 5.51
C ALA A 39 17.28 -3.92 5.55
N GLY A 40 16.69 -5.06 5.18
CA GLY A 40 17.39 -6.33 5.07
C GLY A 40 18.53 -6.28 4.05
N ARG A 41 18.33 -5.66 2.89
CA ARG A 41 19.37 -5.50 1.86
C ARG A 41 20.52 -4.62 2.31
N ALA A 42 20.22 -3.50 2.95
CA ALA A 42 21.25 -2.62 3.51
C ALA A 42 22.09 -3.34 4.58
N GLY A 43 21.43 -4.14 5.44
CA GLY A 43 22.07 -4.90 6.50
C GLY A 43 22.69 -6.24 6.06
N ARG A 44 22.41 -6.70 4.83
CA ARG A 44 22.63 -8.09 4.39
C ARG A 44 22.02 -9.12 5.35
N ASP A 45 20.84 -8.81 5.87
CA ASP A 45 20.09 -9.65 6.80
C ASP A 45 19.08 -10.52 6.04
N PRO A 46 19.33 -11.83 5.89
CA PRO A 46 18.43 -12.74 5.17
C PRO A 46 17.09 -12.96 5.89
N LEU A 47 17.04 -12.83 7.23
CA LEU A 47 15.81 -13.01 7.99
C LEU A 47 14.84 -11.86 7.73
N MET A 48 15.34 -10.62 7.68
CA MET A 48 14.52 -9.46 7.31
C MET A 48 13.97 -9.58 5.88
N MET A 49 14.80 -10.01 4.92
CA MET A 49 14.34 -10.22 3.54
C MET A 49 13.29 -11.33 3.45
N ALA A 50 13.47 -12.43 4.19
CA ALA A 50 12.51 -13.54 4.21
C ALA A 50 11.17 -13.13 4.86
N ALA A 51 11.22 -12.37 5.95
CA ALA A 51 10.03 -11.83 6.61
C ALA A 51 9.27 -10.84 5.71
N ALA A 52 9.99 -9.99 4.96
CA ALA A 52 9.41 -9.13 3.94
C ALA A 52 8.67 -9.96 2.89
N ALA A 53 9.33 -10.98 2.32
CA ALA A 53 8.70 -11.85 1.34
C ALA A 53 7.44 -12.54 1.86
N GLN A 54 7.44 -12.97 3.13
CA GLN A 54 6.26 -13.56 3.76
C GLN A 54 5.08 -12.59 3.83
N LEU A 55 5.33 -11.33 4.19
CA LEU A 55 4.31 -10.27 4.17
C LEU A 55 3.81 -10.03 2.75
N ARG A 56 4.72 -9.90 1.76
CA ARG A 56 4.37 -9.72 0.35
C ARG A 56 3.48 -10.85 -0.17
N LYS A 57 3.82 -12.09 0.17
CA LYS A 57 3.08 -13.29 -0.25
C LYS A 57 1.66 -13.33 0.30
N ALA A 58 1.41 -12.73 1.46
CA ALA A 58 0.10 -12.75 2.10
C ALA A 58 -0.94 -11.84 1.42
N VAL A 59 -0.52 -10.93 0.54
CA VAL A 59 -1.39 -9.96 -0.13
C VAL A 59 -1.69 -10.44 -1.56
N PRO A 60 -2.89 -10.98 -1.85
CA PRO A 60 -3.27 -11.25 -3.24
C PRO A 60 -3.44 -9.92 -3.97
N LEU A 61 -2.95 -9.81 -5.20
CA LEU A 61 -3.12 -8.63 -6.04
C LEU A 61 -3.90 -9.00 -7.30
N GLU A 62 -4.84 -8.16 -7.71
CA GLU A 62 -5.56 -8.31 -8.98
C GLU A 62 -5.08 -7.27 -10.00
N ALA A 63 -4.60 -7.73 -11.16
CA ALA A 63 -4.06 -6.85 -12.20
C ALA A 63 -5.18 -6.21 -13.02
N VAL A 64 -5.14 -4.89 -13.20
CA VAL A 64 -5.98 -4.17 -14.16
C VAL A 64 -5.15 -3.28 -15.08
N ALA A 65 -5.60 -3.15 -16.33
CA ALA A 65 -5.03 -2.20 -17.26
C ALA A 65 -5.57 -0.79 -16.97
N ARG A 66 -4.76 0.04 -16.29
CA ARG A 66 -5.07 1.44 -15.98
C ARG A 66 -3.78 2.27 -16.06
N ALA A 67 -3.89 3.49 -16.58
CA ALA A 67 -2.81 4.48 -16.58
C ALA A 67 -3.39 5.88 -16.36
N GLY A 68 -2.59 6.78 -15.81
CA GLY A 68 -2.99 8.17 -15.69
C GLY A 68 -2.76 8.95 -16.99
N SER A 69 -2.94 10.27 -16.90
CA SER A 69 -2.85 11.23 -18.00
C SER A 69 -1.52 11.27 -18.77
N ALA A 70 -0.40 11.02 -18.09
CA ALA A 70 0.94 11.11 -18.66
C ALA A 70 1.62 9.74 -18.78
N GLY A 71 1.17 8.76 -18.00
CA GLY A 71 1.68 7.41 -17.98
C GLY A 71 1.18 6.57 -19.17
N LYS A 72 1.91 5.50 -19.45
CA LYS A 72 1.46 4.45 -20.38
C LYS A 72 1.26 3.15 -19.63
N ALA A 73 0.07 2.57 -19.75
CA ALA A 73 -0.21 1.25 -19.18
C ALA A 73 0.74 0.22 -19.81
N VAL A 74 1.42 -0.55 -18.99
CA VAL A 74 2.31 -1.62 -19.43
C VAL A 74 1.91 -2.95 -18.78
N THR A 75 2.29 -4.05 -19.43
CA THR A 75 2.18 -5.40 -18.87
C THR A 75 3.58 -5.86 -18.45
N GLY A 76 3.72 -6.56 -17.32
CA GLY A 76 5.03 -7.03 -16.87
C GLY A 76 5.22 -6.98 -15.36
N ALA A 77 6.46 -7.12 -14.90
CA ALA A 77 6.81 -7.22 -13.49
C ALA A 77 7.07 -5.83 -12.86
N SER A 78 6.01 -5.30 -12.27
CA SER A 78 6.02 -4.45 -11.08
C SER A 78 4.72 -4.81 -10.33
N PRO A 79 4.70 -4.85 -8.98
CA PRO A 79 5.78 -4.63 -8.02
C PRO A 79 6.74 -5.82 -7.88
N MET A 80 7.83 -5.67 -7.11
CA MET A 80 8.72 -6.78 -6.75
C MET A 80 7.94 -7.89 -6.04
N GLY A 81 7.99 -9.09 -6.62
CA GLY A 81 7.29 -10.27 -6.12
C GLY A 81 7.95 -10.87 -4.89
N TRP A 82 7.19 -11.68 -4.14
CA TRP A 82 7.70 -12.37 -2.95
C TRP A 82 8.78 -13.40 -3.31
N GLU A 83 8.70 -14.01 -4.50
CA GLU A 83 9.71 -14.94 -5.00
C GLU A 83 11.07 -14.26 -5.15
N GLU A 84 11.11 -13.09 -5.77
CA GLU A 84 12.34 -12.29 -5.94
C GLU A 84 12.93 -11.90 -4.59
N MET A 85 12.08 -11.55 -3.61
CA MET A 85 12.52 -11.26 -2.25
C MET A 85 13.12 -12.49 -1.55
N LEU A 86 12.53 -13.68 -1.72
CA LEU A 86 13.10 -14.93 -1.16
C LEU A 86 14.39 -15.34 -1.86
N ASP A 87 14.52 -15.12 -3.17
CA ASP A 87 15.74 -15.40 -3.90
C ASP A 87 16.89 -14.52 -3.38
N ALA A 88 16.63 -13.23 -3.13
CA ALA A 88 17.59 -12.33 -2.50
C ALA A 88 17.94 -12.75 -1.05
N ALA A 89 16.94 -13.20 -0.28
CA ALA A 89 17.15 -13.73 1.08
C ALA A 89 18.07 -14.96 1.05
N GLU A 90 17.87 -15.86 0.09
CA GLU A 90 18.67 -17.08 -0.06
C GLU A 90 20.11 -16.76 -0.44
N MET A 91 20.32 -15.79 -1.33
CA MET A 91 21.65 -15.30 -1.65
C MET A 91 22.35 -14.69 -0.43
N ALA A 92 21.64 -13.94 0.40
CA ALA A 92 22.19 -13.34 1.62
C ALA A 92 22.48 -14.39 2.72
N ALA A 93 21.71 -15.48 2.78
CA ALA A 93 21.91 -16.57 3.74
C ALA A 93 23.21 -17.36 3.50
N GLY A 94 23.73 -17.39 2.27
CA GLY A 94 24.97 -18.11 1.97
C GLY A 94 24.82 -19.60 2.28
N GLU A 95 25.68 -20.18 3.11
CA GLU A 95 25.64 -21.61 3.49
C GLU A 95 24.92 -21.86 4.83
N ASP A 96 24.20 -20.87 5.39
CA ASP A 96 23.43 -21.05 6.62
C ASP A 96 22.22 -21.97 6.37
N GLU A 97 22.37 -23.26 6.71
CA GLU A 97 21.33 -24.28 6.54
C GLU A 97 20.04 -23.95 7.30
N ALA A 98 20.14 -23.35 8.49
CA ALA A 98 18.96 -23.02 9.30
C ALA A 98 18.16 -21.89 8.63
N MET A 99 18.85 -20.86 8.14
CA MET A 99 18.19 -19.78 7.42
C MET A 99 17.62 -20.25 6.07
N ARG A 100 18.34 -21.11 5.35
CA ARG A 100 17.82 -21.74 4.12
C ARG A 100 16.56 -22.56 4.37
N ALA A 101 16.47 -23.28 5.49
CA ALA A 101 15.28 -24.02 5.87
C ALA A 101 14.08 -23.08 6.12
N VAL A 102 14.28 -21.96 6.84
CA VAL A 102 13.24 -20.94 7.05
C VAL A 102 12.73 -20.37 5.71
N ILE A 103 13.63 -20.05 4.78
CA ILE A 103 13.27 -19.54 3.45
C ILE A 103 12.46 -20.58 2.67
N ALA A 104 12.87 -21.85 2.71
CA ALA A 104 12.17 -22.95 2.06
C ALA A 104 10.75 -23.14 2.63
N ASP A 105 10.58 -23.05 3.95
CA ASP A 105 9.28 -23.14 4.62
C ASP A 105 8.34 -22.01 4.20
N ILE A 106 8.83 -20.77 4.12
CA ILE A 106 8.05 -19.63 3.64
C ILE A 106 7.64 -19.84 2.18
N ARG A 107 8.55 -20.34 1.34
CA ARG A 107 8.26 -20.65 -0.07
C ARG A 107 7.17 -21.72 -0.20
N ALA A 108 7.20 -22.76 0.64
CA ALA A 108 6.23 -23.86 0.62
C ALA A 108 4.87 -23.51 1.24
N THR A 109 4.81 -22.51 2.12
CA THR A 109 3.57 -22.11 2.80
C THR A 109 2.53 -21.61 1.81
N ALA A 110 1.34 -22.20 1.78
CA ALA A 110 0.23 -21.71 0.97
C ALA A 110 -0.37 -20.42 1.56
N THR A 111 -0.82 -19.50 0.71
CA THR A 111 -1.57 -18.33 1.14
C THR A 111 -2.91 -18.77 1.73
N LYS A 112 -3.27 -18.25 2.90
CA LYS A 112 -4.54 -18.58 3.56
C LYS A 112 -5.69 -17.81 2.88
N GLY A 113 -6.07 -18.23 1.68
CA GLY A 113 -7.44 -18.06 1.13
C GLY A 113 -8.04 -16.65 1.08
N VAL A 114 -7.27 -15.57 0.92
CA VAL A 114 -7.84 -14.24 0.67
C VAL A 114 -8.30 -14.19 -0.80
N SER A 115 -9.63 -14.08 -1.01
CA SER A 115 -10.26 -14.21 -2.33
C SER A 115 -10.45 -12.89 -3.09
N THR A 116 -10.29 -11.75 -2.41
CA THR A 116 -10.41 -10.41 -3.01
C THR A 116 -9.24 -9.58 -2.51
N GLY A 117 -8.33 -9.23 -3.42
CA GLY A 117 -7.14 -8.45 -3.14
C GLY A 117 -7.25 -7.03 -3.68
N PRO A 118 -6.40 -6.10 -3.24
CA PRO A 118 -6.32 -4.79 -3.86
C PRO A 118 -6.00 -4.91 -5.36
N VAL A 119 -6.54 -3.95 -6.10
CA VAL A 119 -6.37 -3.86 -7.54
C VAL A 119 -5.11 -3.08 -7.83
N TYR A 120 -4.26 -3.58 -8.72
CA TYR A 120 -3.04 -2.90 -9.14
C TYR A 120 -3.00 -2.63 -10.65
N SER A 121 -2.31 -1.57 -11.02
CA SER A 121 -2.04 -1.21 -12.41
C SER A 121 -0.61 -0.75 -12.59
N ILE A 122 0.03 -1.16 -13.68
CA ILE A 122 1.41 -0.79 -13.98
C ILE A 122 1.45 0.28 -15.05
N SER A 123 2.14 1.38 -14.76
CA SER A 123 2.35 2.50 -15.67
C SER A 123 3.82 2.81 -15.82
N ARG A 124 4.20 3.29 -17.01
CA ARG A 124 5.51 3.90 -17.26
C ARG A 124 5.39 5.42 -17.25
N LEU A 125 6.21 6.09 -16.46
CA LEU A 125 6.22 7.55 -16.30
C LEU A 125 7.63 8.11 -16.45
N GLU A 126 7.78 9.08 -17.34
CA GLU A 126 9.05 9.78 -17.54
C GLU A 126 9.43 10.58 -16.29
N GLY A 127 10.73 10.83 -16.10
CA GLY A 127 11.22 11.64 -15.00
C GLY A 127 10.68 13.08 -15.06
N ASN A 128 10.43 13.66 -13.89
CA ASN A 128 9.82 14.98 -13.70
C ASN A 128 8.43 15.12 -14.34
N LYS A 129 7.67 14.03 -14.48
CA LYS A 129 6.28 14.05 -14.93
C LYS A 129 5.32 13.69 -13.80
N THR A 130 4.10 14.16 -13.95
CA THR A 130 2.97 13.88 -13.07
C THR A 130 1.93 13.10 -13.85
N ASP A 131 1.51 11.98 -13.28
CA ASP A 131 0.42 11.16 -13.78
C ASP A 131 -0.84 11.42 -12.96
N THR A 132 -1.92 11.84 -13.62
CA THR A 132 -3.22 12.08 -12.96
C THR A 132 -4.18 10.97 -13.38
N TYR A 133 -4.67 10.22 -12.39
CA TYR A 133 -5.64 9.16 -12.63
C TYR A 133 -7.06 9.71 -12.69
N GLN A 134 -7.93 9.01 -13.43
CA GLN A 134 -9.36 9.24 -13.31
C GLN A 134 -9.78 9.02 -11.86
N PRO A 135 -10.74 9.80 -11.35
CA PRO A 135 -11.17 9.67 -9.96
C PRO A 135 -11.60 8.24 -9.63
N PHE A 136 -11.24 7.80 -8.42
CA PHE A 136 -11.64 6.50 -7.88
C PHE A 136 -12.77 6.68 -6.88
N PRO A 137 -13.81 5.82 -6.92
CA PRO A 137 -14.85 5.82 -5.92
C PRO A 137 -14.32 5.20 -4.62
N PHE A 138 -14.45 5.92 -3.52
CA PHE A 138 -14.23 5.37 -2.17
C PHE A 138 -15.47 5.58 -1.30
N ASP A 139 -15.71 4.64 -0.39
CA ASP A 139 -16.87 4.66 0.50
C ASP A 139 -16.62 5.45 1.79
N GLY A 140 -17.61 6.26 2.18
CA GLY A 140 -17.64 6.96 3.45
C GLY A 140 -17.53 6.01 4.64
N GLY A 141 -16.70 6.38 5.61
CA GLY A 141 -16.47 5.62 6.84
C GLY A 141 -15.60 4.36 6.68
N LYS A 142 -15.28 3.94 5.45
CA LYS A 142 -14.36 2.81 5.20
C LYS A 142 -12.91 3.31 5.15
N TYR A 143 -11.96 2.42 5.45
CA TYR A 143 -10.55 2.73 5.26
C TYR A 143 -10.23 2.65 3.77
N ALA A 144 -9.63 3.71 3.24
CA ALA A 144 -9.15 3.82 1.87
C ALA A 144 -7.63 3.89 1.90
N GLU A 145 -6.98 3.21 0.96
CA GLU A 145 -5.54 3.27 0.81
C GLU A 145 -5.13 3.28 -0.66
N VAL A 146 -4.07 4.03 -0.93
CA VAL A 146 -3.38 4.08 -2.20
C VAL A 146 -1.90 3.84 -1.92
N TYR A 147 -1.31 2.94 -2.69
CA TYR A 147 0.10 2.61 -2.61
C TYR A 147 0.71 2.66 -4.00
N VAL A 148 1.88 3.27 -4.10
CA VAL A 148 2.70 3.24 -5.31
C VAL A 148 4.06 2.63 -5.03
N GLU A 149 4.54 1.82 -5.97
CA GLU A 149 5.85 1.16 -5.89
C GLU A 149 6.52 1.19 -7.27
N GLY A 150 7.68 1.85 -7.35
CA GLY A 150 8.53 1.94 -8.53
C GLY A 150 9.72 0.98 -8.49
N GLY A 151 10.57 1.08 -9.51
CA GLY A 151 11.87 0.44 -9.52
C GLY A 151 12.85 1.05 -8.51
N ARG A 152 13.99 0.38 -8.31
CA ARG A 152 15.04 0.71 -7.33
C ARG A 152 15.66 2.11 -7.38
N GLU A 153 15.39 2.89 -8.42
CA GLU A 153 15.93 4.25 -8.61
C GLU A 153 14.81 5.29 -8.68
N ALA A 154 13.57 4.88 -8.41
CA ALA A 154 12.42 5.77 -8.44
C ALA A 154 12.44 6.71 -7.22
N ASP A 155 11.95 7.92 -7.45
CA ASP A 155 11.58 8.87 -6.40
C ASP A 155 10.13 9.26 -6.72
N LEU A 156 9.18 8.62 -6.03
CA LEU A 156 7.76 8.74 -6.33
C LEU A 156 7.04 9.52 -5.22
N ASN A 157 6.34 10.58 -5.59
CA ASN A 157 5.40 11.25 -4.69
C ASN A 157 3.96 10.85 -5.03
N LEU A 158 3.13 10.78 -3.99
CA LEU A 158 1.72 10.45 -4.09
C LEU A 158 0.88 11.55 -3.46
N TYR A 159 -0.17 11.96 -4.16
CA TYR A 159 -1.16 12.91 -3.65
C TYR A 159 -2.57 12.41 -3.93
N VAL A 160 -3.45 12.58 -2.95
CA VAL A 160 -4.86 12.22 -3.03
C VAL A 160 -5.71 13.45 -2.76
N TYR A 161 -6.59 13.79 -3.70
CA TYR A 161 -7.52 14.91 -3.59
C TYR A 161 -8.96 14.41 -3.57
N ASP A 162 -9.82 15.06 -2.80
CA ASP A 162 -11.26 14.80 -2.84
C ASP A 162 -11.94 15.44 -4.07
N ALA A 163 -13.25 15.24 -4.21
CA ALA A 163 -14.05 15.78 -5.30
C ALA A 163 -14.11 17.32 -5.32
N ALA A 164 -13.78 18.00 -4.22
CA ALA A 164 -13.69 19.46 -4.16
C ALA A 164 -12.28 19.97 -4.53
N GLY A 165 -11.33 19.07 -4.82
CA GLY A 165 -9.95 19.41 -5.12
C GLY A 165 -9.11 19.70 -3.87
N MET A 166 -9.59 19.34 -2.68
CA MET A 166 -8.84 19.51 -1.43
C MET A 166 -7.87 18.35 -1.24
N LEU A 167 -6.65 18.65 -0.81
CA LEU A 167 -5.66 17.62 -0.49
C LEU A 167 -6.08 16.85 0.77
N VAL A 168 -6.21 15.54 0.64
CA VAL A 168 -6.63 14.63 1.72
C VAL A 168 -5.44 13.89 2.31
N CYS A 169 -4.51 13.46 1.46
CA CYS A 169 -3.30 12.79 1.86
C CYS A 169 -2.18 13.05 0.86
N ALA A 170 -0.94 13.13 1.34
CA ALA A 170 0.25 13.12 0.51
C ALA A 170 1.36 12.33 1.18
N ASP A 171 2.20 11.71 0.36
CA ASP A 171 3.49 11.16 0.73
C ASP A 171 4.51 11.67 -0.29
N THR A 172 5.54 12.33 0.23
CA THR A 172 6.55 13.07 -0.56
C THR A 172 7.97 12.76 -0.11
N ASP A 173 8.15 11.69 0.66
CA ASP A 173 9.48 11.27 1.09
C ASP A 173 10.26 10.73 -0.11
N PRO A 174 11.55 11.06 -0.28
CA PRO A 174 12.34 10.57 -1.41
C PRO A 174 12.51 9.04 -1.36
N SER A 175 11.66 8.32 -2.09
CA SER A 175 11.57 6.85 -1.99
C SER A 175 11.01 6.22 -3.26
N GLU A 176 11.32 4.92 -3.47
CA GLU A 176 10.69 4.14 -4.52
C GLU A 176 9.24 3.78 -4.21
N VAL A 177 8.77 4.06 -2.99
CA VAL A 177 7.41 3.81 -2.54
C VAL A 177 6.77 5.05 -1.97
N ALA A 178 5.46 5.18 -2.14
CA ALA A 178 4.68 6.17 -1.43
C ALA A 178 3.32 5.58 -1.02
N TYR A 179 2.86 5.93 0.17
CA TYR A 179 1.67 5.37 0.78
C TYR A 179 0.74 6.44 1.34
N CYS A 180 -0.53 6.35 1.00
CA CYS A 180 -1.59 7.17 1.56
C CYS A 180 -2.72 6.32 2.07
N GLY A 181 -3.05 6.46 3.35
CA GLY A 181 -4.19 5.82 3.99
C GLY A 181 -5.08 6.83 4.69
N TRP A 182 -6.38 6.82 4.42
CA TRP A 182 -7.35 7.74 5.02
C TRP A 182 -8.71 7.08 5.24
N ARG A 183 -9.64 7.81 5.86
CA ARG A 183 -11.05 7.41 5.98
C ARG A 183 -11.93 8.53 5.43
N PRO A 184 -12.54 8.38 4.23
CA PRO A 184 -13.49 9.35 3.70
C PRO A 184 -14.62 9.60 4.71
N ALA A 185 -15.01 10.85 4.91
CA ALA A 185 -16.18 11.16 5.75
C ALA A 185 -17.50 10.76 5.04
N GLU A 186 -17.54 10.94 3.73
CA GLU A 186 -18.66 10.62 2.85
C GLU A 186 -18.14 9.82 1.65
N SER A 187 -19.02 9.02 1.02
CA SER A 187 -18.66 8.34 -0.24
C SER A 187 -18.45 9.38 -1.33
N GLY A 188 -17.41 9.21 -2.13
CA GLY A 188 -17.07 10.17 -3.17
C GLY A 188 -15.95 9.72 -4.08
N GLU A 189 -15.70 10.55 -5.09
CA GLU A 189 -14.64 10.38 -6.07
C GLU A 189 -13.35 11.07 -5.59
N PHE A 190 -12.22 10.37 -5.68
CA PHE A 190 -10.92 10.87 -5.25
C PHE A 190 -9.91 10.83 -6.39
N THR A 191 -9.27 11.96 -6.65
CA THR A 191 -8.24 12.06 -7.70
C THR A 191 -6.89 11.69 -7.13
N VAL A 192 -6.18 10.78 -7.81
CA VAL A 192 -4.82 10.37 -7.43
C VAL A 192 -3.81 10.92 -8.41
N LEU A 193 -2.78 11.57 -7.87
CA LEU A 193 -1.62 12.05 -8.62
C LEU A 193 -0.37 11.29 -8.18
N VAL A 194 0.42 10.85 -9.17
CA VAL A 194 1.74 10.26 -8.95
C VAL A 194 2.77 11.11 -9.66
N GLU A 195 3.77 11.60 -8.94
CA GLU A 195 4.89 12.35 -9.52
C GLU A 195 6.14 11.49 -9.50
N ASN A 196 6.83 11.38 -10.65
CA ASN A 196 8.20 10.87 -10.67
C ASN A 196 9.16 12.04 -10.51
N LYS A 197 9.71 12.20 -9.30
CA LYS A 197 10.71 13.21 -8.92
C LYS A 197 12.12 12.85 -9.39
N GLY A 198 12.32 11.59 -9.78
CA GLY A 198 13.55 11.11 -10.40
C GLY A 198 13.81 11.70 -11.78
N ALA A 199 15.07 11.65 -12.21
CA ALA A 199 15.47 12.12 -13.54
C ALA A 199 15.20 11.09 -14.65
N ALA A 200 15.09 9.81 -14.30
CA ALA A 200 14.91 8.70 -15.25
C ALA A 200 13.42 8.36 -15.44
N THR A 201 13.11 7.70 -16.55
CA THR A 201 11.81 7.06 -16.75
C THR A 201 11.73 5.82 -15.88
N ASP A 202 10.63 5.66 -15.15
CA ASP A 202 10.40 4.50 -14.29
C ASP A 202 9.09 3.78 -14.64
N GLN A 203 8.99 2.51 -14.24
CA GLN A 203 7.76 1.74 -14.21
C GLN A 203 7.30 1.60 -12.77
N TYR A 204 6.07 2.01 -12.50
CA TYR A 204 5.51 1.92 -11.17
C TYR A 204 4.17 1.20 -11.18
N SER A 205 3.87 0.54 -10.09
CA SER A 205 2.57 -0.02 -9.77
C SER A 205 1.80 0.96 -8.91
N LEU A 206 0.52 1.18 -9.24
CA LEU A 206 -0.43 1.86 -8.38
C LEU A 206 -1.47 0.85 -7.91
N MET A 207 -1.70 0.79 -6.61
CA MET A 207 -2.61 -0.13 -5.96
C MET A 207 -3.65 0.62 -5.13
N THR A 208 -4.89 0.14 -5.15
CA THR A 208 -6.00 0.68 -4.33
C THR A 208 -6.88 -0.46 -3.81
N ASN A 209 -7.55 -0.25 -2.69
CA ASN A 209 -8.55 -1.17 -2.14
C ASN A 209 -10.00 -0.83 -2.53
#